data_AF-A0A965DLB0-F1
#
_entry.id   AF-A0A965DLB0-F1
#
_cell.length_a   1.000
_cell.length_b   1.000
_cell.length_c   1.000
_cell.angle_alpha   90.00
_cell.angle_beta   90.00
_cell.angle_gamma   90.00
#
_symmetry.space_group_name_H-M   'P 1'
#
loop_
_entity.id
_entity.type
_entity.pdbx_description
1 polymer ?
#
loop_
_entity_poly.entity_id
_entity_poly.type
_entity_poly.pdbx_seq_one_letter_code
_entity_poly.pdbx_strand_id
1 'polypeptide(L)'
;MGNLQSVTDLTRLVQDVQYTTALRGMTDQQKQNYFEQQKQQLLGDILKDREGTFQKTYTDANRNNAIQHSLFFYQQRNRDLQNLGDSIKNQNETAIGTTKYNNQLATRQYEINEWSYNNKLDTLFVFQILFVTILIAAALTYLNRLEFLSMPMLGVITGILLFIDIAVLVNRFQYTQRVRDKRYWNKRQFEKRSVPQGSGSSICPPGEQSTESQPAEAPASSS
;
A
#
# COMPACT_ATOMS: atom_id res chain seq x y z
N MET A 1 37.08 -52.24 20.29
CA MET A 1 37.94 -51.10 20.67
C MET A 1 39.18 -51.49 21.51
N GLY A 2 39.43 -52.77 21.84
CA GLY A 2 40.55 -53.16 22.72
C GLY A 2 41.94 -53.30 22.08
N ASN A 3 42.08 -53.15 20.76
CA ASN A 3 43.35 -53.43 20.05
C ASN A 3 44.26 -52.18 19.87
N LEU A 4 43.71 -50.97 20.05
CA LEU A 4 44.51 -49.74 20.03
C LEU A 4 45.19 -49.50 21.37
N GLN A 5 44.50 -49.77 22.47
CA GLN A 5 45.06 -49.66 23.83
C GLN A 5 46.21 -50.65 24.05
N SER A 6 46.05 -51.92 23.65
CA SER A 6 47.11 -52.93 23.75
C SER A 6 48.37 -52.58 22.96
N VAL A 7 48.24 -52.02 21.75
CA VAL A 7 49.37 -51.58 20.93
C VAL A 7 50.05 -50.34 21.51
N THR A 8 49.27 -49.41 22.08
CA THR A 8 49.82 -48.21 22.73
C THR A 8 50.60 -48.58 23.99
N ASP A 9 50.07 -49.52 24.78
CA ASP A 9 50.70 -50.01 26.00
C ASP A 9 51.97 -50.83 25.71
N LEU A 10 51.95 -51.67 24.67
CA LEU A 10 53.13 -52.41 24.22
C LEU A 10 54.24 -51.47 23.71
N THR A 11 53.86 -50.42 22.98
CA THR A 11 54.80 -49.42 22.45
C THR A 11 55.45 -48.62 23.58
N ARG A 12 54.66 -48.22 24.59
CA ARG A 12 55.16 -47.57 25.80
C ARG A 12 56.13 -48.45 26.56
N LEU A 13 55.79 -49.74 26.73
CA LEU A 13 56.64 -50.68 27.46
C LEU A 13 57.97 -50.96 26.73
N VAL A 14 57.95 -51.08 25.40
CA VAL A 14 59.18 -51.22 24.60
C VAL A 14 60.03 -49.95 24.67
N GLN A 15 59.43 -48.76 24.64
CA GLN A 15 60.13 -47.49 24.81
C GLN A 15 60.76 -47.37 26.20
N ASP A 16 60.02 -47.74 27.27
CA ASP A 16 60.54 -47.73 28.65
C ASP A 16 61.71 -48.71 28.84
N VAL A 17 61.63 -49.90 28.22
CA VAL A 17 62.72 -50.89 28.27
C VAL A 17 63.95 -50.41 27.51
N GLN A 18 63.78 -49.81 26.32
CA GLN A 18 64.91 -49.23 25.57
C GLN A 18 65.54 -48.05 26.31
N TYR A 19 64.71 -47.21 26.93
CA TYR A 19 65.15 -46.06 27.73
C TYR A 19 65.94 -46.48 28.98
N THR A 20 65.42 -47.46 29.74
CA THR A 20 66.12 -48.00 30.92
C THR A 20 67.39 -48.76 30.56
N THR A 21 67.44 -49.42 29.40
CA THR A 21 68.65 -50.09 28.91
C THR A 21 69.70 -49.08 28.47
N ALA A 22 69.32 -48.00 27.78
CA ALA A 22 70.21 -46.91 27.41
C ALA A 22 70.79 -46.18 28.64
N LEU A 23 69.99 -46.00 29.69
CA LEU A 23 70.43 -45.39 30.95
C LEU A 23 71.44 -46.25 31.73
N ARG A 24 71.36 -47.59 31.66
CA ARG A 24 72.29 -48.49 32.37
C ARG A 24 73.71 -48.44 31.82
N GLY A 25 73.90 -48.07 30.56
CA GLY A 25 75.21 -47.97 29.91
C GLY A 25 75.92 -46.61 30.08
N MET A 26 75.24 -45.61 30.65
CA MET A 26 75.78 -44.25 30.80
C MET A 26 76.45 -44.06 32.17
N THR A 27 77.51 -43.26 32.21
CA THR A 27 78.09 -42.79 33.47
C THR A 27 77.15 -41.78 34.14
N ASP A 28 77.27 -41.59 35.46
CA ASP A 28 76.36 -40.71 36.20
C ASP A 28 76.38 -39.25 35.70
N GLN A 29 77.53 -38.81 35.19
CA GLN A 29 77.70 -37.50 34.56
C GLN A 29 76.96 -37.40 33.21
N GLN A 30 76.98 -38.47 32.40
CA GLN A 30 76.23 -38.53 31.14
C GLN A 30 74.72 -38.60 31.36
N LYS A 31 74.27 -39.30 32.41
CA LYS A 31 72.86 -39.32 32.81
C LYS A 31 72.37 -37.93 33.18
N GLN A 32 73.13 -37.19 34.01
CA GLN A 32 72.75 -35.81 34.37
C GLN A 32 72.62 -34.89 33.15
N ASN A 33 73.59 -34.94 32.23
CA ASN A 33 73.54 -34.14 31.00
C ASN A 33 72.34 -34.51 30.12
N TYR A 34 72.04 -35.80 29.99
CA TYR A 34 70.89 -36.28 29.24
C TYR A 34 69.56 -35.83 29.87
N PHE A 35 69.43 -35.92 31.20
CA PHE A 35 68.24 -35.45 31.92
C PHE A 35 68.06 -33.94 31.81
N GLU A 36 69.12 -33.14 31.93
CA GLU A 36 69.03 -31.69 31.74
C GLU A 36 68.67 -31.33 30.29
N GLN A 37 69.19 -32.05 29.31
CA GLN A 37 68.86 -31.82 27.89
C GLN A 37 67.40 -32.18 27.58
N GLN A 38 66.92 -33.32 28.08
CA GLN A 38 65.51 -33.73 27.97
C GLN A 38 64.58 -32.77 28.69
N LYS A 39 64.96 -32.30 29.88
CA LYS A 39 64.21 -31.29 30.64
C LYS A 39 64.11 -29.99 29.86
N GLN A 40 65.19 -29.51 29.25
CA GLN A 40 65.17 -28.29 28.43
C GLN A 40 64.34 -28.45 27.15
N GLN A 41 64.41 -29.60 26.48
CA GLN A 41 63.59 -29.91 25.31
C GLN A 41 62.10 -29.95 25.68
N LEU A 42 61.74 -30.68 26.73
CA LEU A 42 60.37 -30.76 27.22
C LEU A 42 59.84 -29.38 27.64
N LEU A 43 60.66 -28.58 28.34
CA LEU A 43 60.27 -27.22 28.70
C LEU A 43 60.04 -26.34 27.46
N GLY A 44 60.92 -26.46 26.47
CA GLY A 44 60.81 -25.75 25.19
C GLY A 44 59.54 -26.13 24.43
N ASP A 45 59.23 -27.42 24.37
CA ASP A 45 58.02 -27.93 23.71
C ASP A 45 56.75 -27.52 24.45
N ILE A 46 56.72 -27.58 25.78
CA ILE A 46 55.59 -27.10 26.59
C ILE A 46 55.38 -25.60 26.39
N LEU A 47 56.44 -24.79 26.41
CA LEU A 47 56.34 -23.35 26.18
C LEU A 47 55.86 -23.03 24.77
N LYS A 48 56.36 -23.75 23.76
CA LYS A 48 55.95 -23.58 22.37
C LYS A 48 54.50 -23.99 22.14
N ASP A 49 54.05 -25.09 22.74
CA ASP A 49 52.66 -25.53 22.66
C ASP A 49 51.71 -24.56 23.37
N ARG A 50 52.14 -24.03 24.53
CA ARG A 50 51.41 -22.96 25.23
C ARG A 50 51.29 -21.70 24.38
N GLU A 51 52.40 -21.22 23.83
CA GLU A 51 52.43 -20.02 22.98
C GLU A 51 51.57 -20.22 21.73
N GLY A 52 51.67 -21.39 21.08
CA GLY A 52 50.85 -21.74 19.93
C GLY A 52 49.35 -21.80 20.26
N THR A 53 48.99 -22.37 21.42
CA THR A 53 47.61 -22.39 21.91
C THR A 53 47.10 -20.99 22.22
N PHE A 54 47.91 -20.13 22.84
CA PHE A 54 47.57 -18.74 23.12
C PHE A 54 47.35 -17.94 21.83
N GLN A 55 48.28 -18.00 20.88
CA GLN A 55 48.15 -17.33 19.59
C GLN A 55 46.93 -17.82 18.80
N LYS A 56 46.68 -19.13 18.81
CA LYS A 56 45.51 -19.70 18.14
C LYS A 56 44.22 -19.17 18.76
N THR A 57 44.09 -19.26 20.08
CA THR A 57 42.90 -18.79 20.80
C THR A 57 42.68 -17.29 20.59
N TYR A 58 43.75 -16.50 20.63
CA TYR A 58 43.69 -15.06 20.36
C TYR A 58 43.23 -14.76 18.93
N THR A 59 43.78 -15.47 17.94
CA THR A 59 43.42 -15.30 16.53
C THR A 59 41.97 -15.73 16.27
N ASP A 60 41.52 -16.84 16.86
CA ASP A 60 40.15 -17.33 16.75
C ASP A 60 39.16 -16.37 17.42
N ALA A 61 39.52 -15.79 18.57
CA ALA A 61 38.72 -14.75 19.22
C ALA A 61 38.58 -13.50 18.33
N ASN A 62 39.68 -13.06 17.70
CA ASN A 62 39.66 -11.90 16.83
C ASN A 62 38.84 -12.15 15.55
N ARG A 63 38.95 -13.35 14.96
CA ARG A 63 38.11 -13.78 13.83
C ARG A 63 36.64 -13.85 14.20
N ASN A 64 36.30 -14.40 15.36
CA ASN A 64 34.92 -14.45 15.83
C ASN A 64 34.35 -13.05 16.04
N ASN A 65 35.13 -12.11 16.57
CA ASN A 65 34.70 -10.72 16.71
C ASN A 65 34.42 -10.08 15.34
N ALA A 66 35.32 -10.25 14.37
CA ALA A 66 35.12 -9.76 13.01
C ALA A 66 33.88 -10.38 12.34
N ILE A 67 33.63 -11.68 12.53
CA ILE A 67 32.45 -12.37 12.01
C ILE A 67 31.18 -11.81 12.66
N GLN A 68 31.14 -11.70 14.00
CA GLN A 68 29.99 -11.13 14.72
C GLN A 68 29.68 -9.71 14.24
N HIS A 69 30.71 -8.89 14.08
CA HIS A 69 30.57 -7.53 13.57
C HIS A 69 29.97 -7.52 12.16
N SER A 70 30.47 -8.35 11.25
CA SER A 70 29.92 -8.46 9.89
C SER A 70 28.46 -8.94 9.91
N LEU A 71 28.13 -9.91 10.76
CA LEU A 71 26.78 -10.46 10.89
C LEU A 71 25.79 -9.40 11.39
N PHE A 72 26.21 -8.59 12.37
CA PHE A 72 25.43 -7.46 12.87
C PHE A 72 25.21 -6.41 11.78
N PHE A 73 26.24 -6.08 11.00
CA PHE A 73 26.11 -5.16 9.86
C PHE A 73 25.12 -5.65 8.81
N TYR A 74 25.14 -6.94 8.46
CA TYR A 74 24.16 -7.51 7.53
C TYR A 74 22.74 -7.47 8.09
N GLN A 75 22.58 -7.77 9.39
CA GLN A 75 21.28 -7.71 10.04
C GLN A 75 20.71 -6.28 10.06
N GLN A 76 21.56 -5.29 10.38
CA GLN A 76 21.18 -3.88 10.36
C GLN A 76 20.76 -3.45 8.95
N ARG A 77 21.56 -3.79 7.93
CA ARG A 77 21.24 -3.47 6.53
C ARG A 77 19.93 -4.11 6.08
N ASN A 78 19.63 -5.33 6.49
CA ASN A 78 18.36 -5.98 6.17
C ASN A 78 17.17 -5.26 6.81
N ARG A 79 17.31 -4.79 8.06
CA ARG A 79 16.29 -3.96 8.71
C ARG A 79 16.12 -2.63 7.99
N ASP A 80 17.20 -1.98 7.60
CA ASP A 80 17.14 -0.71 6.87
C ASP A 80 16.46 -0.89 5.50
N LEU A 81 16.75 -1.99 4.79
CA LEU A 81 16.08 -2.33 3.53
C LEU A 81 14.58 -2.61 3.72
N GLN A 82 14.19 -3.28 4.80
CA GLN A 82 12.78 -3.49 5.14
C GLN A 82 12.08 -2.15 5.44
N ASN A 83 12.68 -1.33 6.30
CA ASN A 83 12.15 0.00 6.63
C ASN A 83 12.02 0.90 5.39
N LEU A 84 12.99 0.84 4.47
CA LEU A 84 12.95 1.57 3.21
C LEU A 84 11.85 1.04 2.29
N GLY A 85 11.67 -0.28 2.22
CA GLY A 85 10.57 -0.91 1.49
C GLY A 85 9.20 -0.47 2.02
N ASP A 86 9.02 -0.48 3.33
CA ASP A 86 7.77 -0.04 3.97
C ASP A 86 7.52 1.45 3.78
N SER A 87 8.57 2.28 3.86
CA SER A 87 8.48 3.73 3.60
C SER A 87 8.04 4.01 2.16
N ILE A 88 8.64 3.35 1.17
CA ILE A 88 8.27 3.49 -0.25
C ILE A 88 6.83 3.01 -0.48
N LYS A 89 6.43 1.88 0.13
CA LYS A 89 5.07 1.36 0.02
C LYS A 89 4.05 2.36 0.57
N ASN A 90 4.27 2.88 1.78
CA ASN A 90 3.38 3.85 2.40
C ASN A 90 3.29 5.16 1.61
N GLN A 91 4.42 5.63 1.05
CA GLN A 91 4.43 6.81 0.18
C GLN A 91 3.65 6.58 -1.11
N ASN A 92 3.81 5.42 -1.75
CA ASN A 92 3.07 5.05 -2.96
C ASN A 92 1.57 4.89 -2.69
N GLU A 93 1.18 4.24 -1.59
CA GLU A 93 -0.23 4.13 -1.21
C GLU A 93 -0.85 5.50 -0.97
N THR A 94 -0.13 6.41 -0.30
CA THR A 94 -0.56 7.79 -0.10
C THR A 94 -0.66 8.56 -1.42
N ALA A 95 0.30 8.42 -2.33
CA ALA A 95 0.29 9.07 -3.64
C ALA A 95 -0.87 8.55 -4.53
N ILE A 96 -1.14 7.25 -4.51
CA ILE A 96 -2.26 6.64 -5.22
C ILE A 96 -3.59 7.10 -4.59
N GLY A 97 -3.68 7.11 -3.26
CA GLY A 97 -4.86 7.58 -2.53
C GLY A 97 -5.20 9.04 -2.85
N THR A 98 -4.20 9.92 -2.81
CA THR A 98 -4.36 11.34 -3.15
C THR A 98 -4.71 11.54 -4.63
N THR A 99 -4.11 10.80 -5.55
CA THR A 99 -4.45 10.87 -6.98
C THR A 99 -5.89 10.42 -7.24
N LYS A 100 -6.32 9.31 -6.64
CA LYS A 100 -7.72 8.84 -6.73
C LYS A 100 -8.69 9.87 -6.17
N TYR A 101 -8.37 10.42 -4.99
CA TYR A 101 -9.18 11.47 -4.37
C TYR A 101 -9.28 12.72 -5.23
N ASN A 102 -8.15 13.20 -5.75
CA ASN A 102 -8.10 14.38 -6.62
C ASN A 102 -8.88 14.15 -7.92
N ASN A 103 -8.80 12.97 -8.52
CA ASN A 103 -9.56 12.62 -9.71
C ASN A 103 -11.07 12.61 -9.42
N GLN A 104 -11.49 12.01 -8.30
CA GLN A 104 -12.89 12.04 -7.87
C GLN A 104 -13.38 13.47 -7.62
N LEU A 105 -12.55 14.31 -7.00
CA LEU A 105 -12.88 15.71 -6.75
C LEU A 105 -13.00 16.51 -8.06
N ALA A 106 -12.06 16.35 -8.98
CA ALA A 106 -12.09 16.99 -10.30
C ALA A 106 -13.32 16.57 -11.10
N THR A 107 -13.65 15.27 -11.10
CA THR A 107 -14.84 14.74 -11.76
C THR A 107 -16.11 15.34 -11.18
N ARG A 108 -16.25 15.40 -9.84
CA ARG A 108 -17.40 16.04 -9.20
C ARG A 108 -17.48 17.53 -9.49
N GLN A 109 -16.35 18.24 -9.48
CA GLN A 109 -16.33 19.67 -9.79
C GLN A 109 -16.80 19.93 -11.23
N TYR A 110 -16.36 19.09 -12.17
CA TYR A 110 -16.85 19.14 -13.55
C TYR A 110 -18.37 18.92 -13.63
N GLU A 111 -18.89 17.89 -12.98
CA GLU A 111 -20.33 17.60 -12.94
C GLU A 111 -21.15 18.76 -12.33
N ILE A 112 -20.64 19.39 -11.26
CA ILE A 112 -21.27 20.56 -10.63
C ILE A 112 -21.29 21.76 -11.58
N ASN A 113 -20.18 22.03 -12.26
CA ASN A 113 -20.07 23.16 -13.19
C ASN A 113 -21.02 22.99 -14.37
N GLU A 114 -21.06 21.79 -14.96
CA GLU A 114 -21.96 21.47 -16.05
C GLU A 114 -23.43 21.58 -15.62
N TRP A 115 -23.78 21.08 -14.44
CA TRP A 115 -25.12 21.21 -13.89
C TRP A 115 -25.51 22.68 -13.69
N SER A 116 -24.63 23.49 -13.07
CA SER A 116 -24.87 24.90 -12.81
C SER A 116 -25.11 25.66 -14.12
N TYR A 117 -24.31 25.37 -15.14
CA TYR A 117 -24.45 25.96 -16.47
C TYR A 117 -25.81 25.61 -17.11
N ASN A 118 -26.17 24.32 -17.15
CA ASN A 118 -27.43 23.88 -17.74
C ASN A 118 -28.65 24.42 -16.99
N ASN A 119 -28.61 24.44 -15.66
CA ASN A 119 -29.71 24.98 -14.86
C ASN A 119 -29.90 26.49 -15.11
N LYS A 120 -28.80 27.24 -15.27
CA LYS A 120 -28.86 28.68 -15.62
C LYS A 120 -29.47 28.89 -17.00
N LEU A 121 -29.06 28.11 -18.00
CA LEU A 121 -29.63 28.19 -19.36
C LEU A 121 -31.14 27.92 -19.35
N ASP A 122 -31.58 26.88 -18.66
CA ASP A 122 -33.00 26.53 -18.56
C ASP A 122 -33.82 27.61 -17.84
N THR A 123 -33.31 28.18 -16.75
CA THR A 123 -33.96 29.34 -16.10
C THR A 123 -34.06 30.54 -17.02
N LEU A 124 -33.00 30.82 -17.79
CA LEU A 124 -32.92 31.95 -18.68
C LEU A 124 -33.93 31.80 -19.83
N PHE A 125 -34.09 30.60 -20.38
CA PHE A 125 -35.09 30.30 -21.39
C PHE A 125 -36.52 30.54 -20.89
N VAL A 126 -36.86 30.09 -19.68
CA VAL A 126 -38.20 30.32 -19.10
C VAL A 126 -38.47 31.81 -18.91
N PHE A 127 -37.50 32.58 -18.41
CA PHE A 127 -37.66 34.03 -18.26
C PHE A 127 -37.78 34.75 -19.60
N GLN A 128 -37.06 34.30 -20.63
CA GLN A 128 -37.20 34.84 -21.97
C GLN A 128 -38.60 34.61 -22.55
N ILE A 129 -39.15 33.41 -22.41
CA ILE A 129 -40.51 33.11 -22.88
C ILE A 129 -41.52 34.01 -22.14
N LEU A 130 -41.46 34.07 -20.81
CA LEU A 130 -42.36 34.92 -20.02
C LEU A 130 -42.25 36.40 -20.42
N PHE A 131 -41.05 36.88 -20.70
CA PHE A 131 -40.86 38.25 -21.14
C PHE A 131 -41.48 38.50 -22.53
N VAL A 132 -41.29 37.57 -23.47
CA VAL A 132 -41.89 37.65 -24.80
C VAL A 132 -43.42 37.59 -24.72
N THR A 133 -43.99 36.73 -23.88
CA THR A 133 -45.46 36.65 -23.73
C THR A 133 -46.05 37.92 -23.12
N ILE A 134 -45.38 38.53 -22.13
CA ILE A 134 -45.77 39.83 -21.58
C ILE A 134 -45.71 40.94 -22.64
N LEU A 135 -44.66 40.99 -23.46
CA LEU A 135 -44.54 41.98 -24.54
C LEU A 135 -45.65 41.83 -25.58
N ILE A 136 -45.95 40.60 -25.99
CA ILE A 136 -47.04 40.31 -26.94
C ILE A 136 -48.40 40.70 -26.31
N ALA A 137 -48.64 40.34 -25.04
CA ALA A 137 -49.87 40.69 -24.35
C ALA A 137 -50.03 42.23 -24.21
N ALA A 138 -48.96 42.96 -23.93
CA ALA A 138 -48.97 44.42 -23.87
C ALA A 138 -49.31 45.04 -25.24
N ALA A 139 -48.71 44.53 -26.32
CA ALA A 139 -49.01 44.98 -27.69
C ALA A 139 -50.47 44.69 -28.06
N LEU A 140 -50.99 43.50 -27.74
CA LEU A 140 -52.39 43.13 -27.99
C LEU A 140 -53.37 44.00 -27.18
N THR A 141 -53.01 44.34 -25.94
CA THR A 141 -53.81 45.25 -25.10
C THR A 141 -53.85 46.65 -25.69
N TYR A 142 -52.74 47.12 -26.26
CA TYR A 142 -52.71 48.39 -26.99
C TYR A 142 -53.56 48.36 -28.27
N LEU A 143 -53.50 47.28 -29.05
CA LEU A 143 -54.35 47.05 -30.22
C LEU A 143 -55.85 47.00 -29.89
N ASN A 144 -56.20 46.45 -28.72
CA ASN A 144 -57.58 46.48 -28.22
C ASN A 144 -58.06 47.91 -27.92
N ARG A 145 -57.19 48.80 -27.43
CA ARG A 145 -57.52 50.23 -27.22
C ARG A 145 -57.77 50.99 -28.52
N LEU A 146 -57.19 50.52 -29.62
CA LEU A 146 -57.44 51.05 -30.96
C LEU A 146 -58.68 50.44 -31.62
N GLU A 147 -59.46 49.64 -30.89
CA GLU A 147 -60.68 48.96 -31.36
C GLU A 147 -60.49 47.98 -32.52
N PHE A 148 -59.24 47.66 -32.90
CA PHE A 148 -58.95 46.63 -33.90
C PHE A 148 -59.32 45.21 -33.43
N LEU A 149 -59.41 45.00 -32.11
CA LEU A 149 -59.53 43.68 -31.49
C LEU A 149 -60.62 43.69 -30.43
N SER A 150 -61.62 42.80 -30.56
CA SER A 150 -62.69 42.68 -29.58
C SER A 150 -62.18 42.10 -28.25
N MET A 151 -62.77 42.53 -27.12
CA MET A 151 -62.42 42.01 -25.80
C MET A 151 -62.43 40.47 -25.68
N PRO A 152 -63.43 39.73 -26.20
CA PRO A 152 -63.41 38.27 -26.12
C PRO A 152 -62.25 37.66 -26.93
N MET A 153 -61.91 38.23 -28.08
CA MET A 153 -60.79 37.74 -28.91
C MET A 153 -59.44 37.98 -28.22
N LEU A 154 -59.26 39.12 -27.55
CA LEU A 154 -58.08 39.39 -26.71
C LEU A 154 -57.94 38.35 -25.59
N GLY A 155 -59.04 38.03 -24.90
CA GLY A 155 -59.07 37.04 -23.83
C GLY A 155 -58.65 35.65 -24.30
N VAL A 156 -59.13 35.21 -25.48
CA VAL A 156 -58.76 33.90 -26.05
C VAL A 156 -57.28 33.85 -26.42
N ILE A 157 -56.76 34.86 -27.13
CA ILE A 157 -55.34 34.89 -27.53
C ILE A 157 -54.42 34.93 -26.31
N THR A 158 -54.75 35.78 -25.33
CA THR A 158 -53.98 35.88 -24.08
C THR A 158 -54.04 34.57 -23.28
N GLY A 159 -55.21 33.91 -23.24
CA GLY A 159 -55.37 32.61 -22.61
C GLY A 159 -54.51 31.51 -23.25
N ILE A 160 -54.39 31.50 -24.58
CA ILE A 160 -53.52 30.55 -25.29
C ILE A 160 -52.04 30.82 -24.95
N LEU A 161 -51.60 32.08 -24.92
CA LEU A 161 -50.22 32.44 -24.55
C LEU A 161 -49.90 31.98 -23.12
N LEU A 162 -50.82 32.22 -22.17
CA LEU A 162 -50.65 31.82 -20.78
C LEU A 162 -50.66 30.28 -20.64
N PHE A 163 -51.46 29.58 -21.44
CA PHE A 163 -51.45 28.12 -21.48
C PHE A 163 -50.09 27.57 -21.93
N ILE A 164 -49.46 28.18 -22.94
CA ILE A 164 -48.12 27.80 -23.39
C ILE A 164 -47.10 28.01 -22.26
N ASP A 165 -47.15 29.14 -21.56
CA ASP A 165 -46.26 29.42 -20.42
C ASP A 165 -46.41 28.39 -19.30
N ILE A 166 -47.64 28.03 -18.95
CA ILE A 166 -47.93 26.99 -17.96
C ILE A 166 -47.39 25.63 -18.44
N ALA A 167 -47.59 25.27 -19.71
CA ALA A 167 -47.12 24.00 -20.25
C ALA A 167 -45.58 23.89 -20.19
N VAL A 168 -44.86 24.98 -20.48
CA VAL A 168 -43.40 25.04 -20.36
C VAL A 168 -42.95 24.89 -18.90
N LEU A 169 -43.62 25.58 -17.96
CA LEU A 169 -43.33 25.46 -16.54
C LEU A 169 -43.59 24.05 -16.00
N VAL A 170 -44.69 23.42 -16.40
CA VAL A 170 -45.02 22.04 -16.02
C VAL A 170 -44.00 21.07 -16.59
N ASN A 171 -43.60 21.22 -17.86
CA ASN A 171 -42.56 20.41 -18.47
C ASN A 171 -41.25 20.50 -17.67
N ARG A 172 -40.82 21.72 -17.34
CA ARG A 172 -39.63 21.97 -16.52
C ARG A 172 -39.73 21.34 -15.13
N PHE A 173 -40.89 21.47 -14.48
CA PHE A 173 -41.13 20.85 -13.18
C PHE A 173 -41.07 19.32 -13.26
N GLN A 174 -41.72 18.71 -14.25
CA GLN A 174 -41.68 17.27 -14.47
C GLN A 174 -40.28 16.77 -14.79
N TYR A 175 -39.52 17.49 -15.63
CA TYR A 175 -38.13 17.17 -15.93
C TYR A 175 -37.27 17.15 -14.67
N THR A 176 -37.44 18.16 -13.81
CA THR A 176 -36.71 18.29 -12.54
C THR A 176 -37.04 17.18 -11.56
N GLN A 177 -38.30 16.73 -11.50
CA GLN A 177 -38.77 15.75 -10.51
C GLN A 177 -38.63 14.29 -10.95
N ARG A 178 -38.86 13.97 -12.23
CA ARG A 178 -39.01 12.58 -12.71
C ARG A 178 -37.85 12.10 -13.58
N VAL A 179 -37.22 12.98 -14.34
CA VAL A 179 -36.23 12.58 -15.37
C VAL A 179 -34.80 12.81 -14.90
N ARG A 180 -34.58 13.82 -14.05
CA ARG A 180 -33.26 14.17 -13.53
C ARG A 180 -32.83 13.23 -12.41
N ASP A 181 -31.62 12.69 -12.50
CA ASP A 181 -31.07 11.85 -11.44
C ASP A 181 -30.75 12.69 -10.20
N LYS A 182 -31.25 12.26 -9.04
CA LYS A 182 -30.98 12.92 -7.74
C LYS A 182 -29.53 12.77 -7.31
N ARG A 183 -28.84 11.71 -7.78
CA ARG A 183 -27.45 11.40 -7.41
C ARG A 183 -26.42 11.94 -8.38
N TYR A 184 -26.69 11.93 -9.68
CA TYR A 184 -25.77 12.41 -10.72
C TYR A 184 -26.38 13.59 -11.45
N TRP A 185 -25.90 14.79 -11.13
CA TRP A 185 -26.51 16.04 -11.60
C TRP A 185 -26.40 16.27 -13.12
N ASN A 186 -25.47 15.60 -13.80
CA ASN A 186 -25.31 15.64 -15.26
C ASN A 186 -26.16 14.58 -16.00
N LYS A 187 -26.66 13.53 -15.31
CA LYS A 187 -27.24 12.36 -15.97
C LYS A 187 -28.76 12.35 -15.90
N ARG A 188 -29.39 11.97 -17.01
CA ARG A 188 -30.80 11.55 -17.02
C ARG A 188 -30.89 10.16 -16.38
N GLN A 189 -31.93 9.91 -15.59
CA GLN A 189 -32.27 8.55 -15.19
C GLN A 189 -32.72 7.80 -16.44
N PHE A 190 -31.78 7.15 -17.11
CA PHE A 190 -32.15 6.08 -18.03
C PHE A 190 -32.65 4.94 -17.15
N GLU A 191 -33.86 4.45 -17.40
CA GLU A 191 -34.30 3.17 -16.84
C GLU A 191 -33.13 2.20 -17.01
N LYS A 192 -32.68 1.60 -15.91
CA LYS A 192 -31.73 0.50 -15.98
C LYS A 192 -32.43 -0.58 -16.78
N ARG A 193 -32.23 -0.63 -18.10
CA ARG A 193 -32.52 -1.82 -18.89
C ARG A 193 -31.79 -2.93 -18.17
N SER A 194 -32.54 -3.87 -17.61
CA SER A 194 -31.98 -5.15 -17.23
C SER A 194 -31.33 -5.69 -18.50
N VAL A 195 -30.00 -5.59 -18.56
CA VAL A 195 -29.25 -6.36 -19.54
C VAL A 195 -29.67 -7.80 -19.26
N PRO A 196 -30.25 -8.54 -20.23
CA PRO A 196 -30.49 -9.96 -20.02
C PRO A 196 -29.16 -10.54 -19.57
N GLN A 197 -29.14 -11.22 -18.42
CA GLN A 197 -27.97 -11.97 -17.98
C GLN A 197 -27.72 -13.06 -19.04
N GLY A 198 -27.02 -12.69 -20.09
CA GLY A 198 -26.48 -13.59 -21.09
C GLY A 198 -25.44 -14.43 -20.37
N SER A 199 -25.73 -15.73 -20.32
CA SER A 199 -24.83 -16.82 -19.98
C SER A 199 -23.37 -16.52 -20.34
N GLY A 200 -22.52 -16.54 -19.31
CA GLY A 200 -21.15 -17.07 -19.36
C GLY A 200 -20.17 -16.49 -20.38
N SER A 201 -19.37 -15.52 -19.94
CA SER A 201 -17.91 -15.65 -19.97
C SER A 201 -17.27 -14.50 -19.18
N SER A 202 -16.75 -14.79 -17.99
CA SER A 202 -15.85 -13.90 -17.25
C SER A 202 -14.56 -13.71 -18.05
N ILE A 203 -14.47 -12.62 -18.81
CA ILE A 203 -13.24 -12.23 -19.52
C ILE A 203 -12.25 -11.51 -18.56
N CYS A 204 -12.68 -11.19 -17.34
CA CYS A 204 -11.79 -10.63 -16.33
C CYS A 204 -11.25 -11.74 -15.40
N PRO A 205 -9.91 -11.82 -15.19
CA PRO A 205 -9.35 -12.71 -14.19
C PRO A 205 -9.83 -12.28 -12.78
N PRO A 206 -10.06 -13.23 -11.86
CA PRO A 206 -10.55 -12.92 -10.52
C PRO A 206 -9.46 -12.19 -9.74
N GLY A 207 -9.60 -10.87 -9.63
CA GLY A 207 -8.91 -10.09 -8.61
C GLY A 207 -9.50 -10.42 -7.25
N GLU A 208 -8.62 -10.69 -6.29
CA GLU A 208 -8.90 -10.93 -4.88
C GLU A 208 -10.03 -10.03 -4.35
N GLN A 209 -11.07 -10.67 -3.81
CA GLN A 209 -12.06 -10.02 -2.99
C GLN A 209 -11.38 -9.52 -1.71
N SER A 210 -11.05 -8.24 -1.66
CA SER A 210 -10.79 -7.56 -0.39
C SER A 210 -12.10 -7.52 0.39
N THR A 211 -12.22 -8.39 1.38
CA THR A 211 -13.26 -8.37 2.41
C THR A 211 -13.23 -7.02 3.11
N GLU A 212 -14.10 -6.11 2.69
CA GLU A 212 -14.37 -4.86 3.38
C GLU A 212 -15.19 -5.19 4.63
N SER A 213 -14.50 -5.48 5.72
CA SER A 213 -15.07 -5.57 7.05
C SER A 213 -15.62 -4.19 7.45
N GLN A 214 -16.94 -4.06 7.49
CA GLN A 214 -17.63 -2.94 8.14
C GLN A 214 -17.11 -2.79 9.59
N PRO A 215 -16.68 -1.59 10.03
CA PRO A 215 -16.48 -1.34 11.44
C PRO A 215 -17.84 -1.27 12.15
N ALA A 216 -17.95 -2.04 13.24
CA ALA A 216 -19.10 -2.09 14.11
C ALA A 216 -19.42 -0.71 14.71
N GLU A 217 -20.69 -0.33 14.60
CA GLU A 217 -21.29 0.84 15.21
C GLU A 217 -21.26 0.70 16.74
N ALA A 218 -20.59 1.62 17.44
CA ALA A 218 -20.54 1.67 18.89
C ALA A 218 -21.87 2.23 19.45
N PRO A 219 -22.49 1.60 20.47
CA PRO A 219 -23.71 2.12 21.06
C PRO A 219 -23.43 3.42 21.83
N ALA A 220 -24.24 4.43 21.55
CA ALA A 220 -24.24 5.73 22.20
C ALA A 220 -24.50 5.59 23.72
N SER A 221 -23.59 6.13 24.53
CA SER A 221 -23.82 6.32 25.96
C SER A 221 -24.76 7.51 26.18
N SER A 222 -25.96 7.23 26.67
CA SER A 222 -26.87 8.23 27.24
C SER A 222 -26.26 8.82 28.51
N SER A 223 -26.12 10.14 28.55
CA SER A 223 -26.01 10.94 29.78
C SER A 223 -27.24 11.84 29.88
#